data_AF-A0A1B9NTE0-F1
#
_entry.id   AF-A0A1B9NTE0-F1
#
_cell.length_a   1.000
_cell.length_b   1.000
_cell.length_c   1.000
_cell.angle_alpha   90.00
_cell.angle_beta   90.00
_cell.angle_gamma   90.00
#
_symmetry.space_group_name_H-M   'P 1'
#
loop_
_entity.id
_entity.type
_entity.pdbx_description
1 polymer ?
#
loop_
_entity_poly.entity_id
_entity_poly.type
_entity_poly.pdbx_seq_one_letter_code
_entity_poly.pdbx_strand_id
1 'polypeptide(L)'
;MNKVVIGLLVSLILVGCSNLGTIRAVNGNKVQNIEDPNDYGSIAYVDYFDVETLKKNEIKRADLAFEKANISDIPKYGYVIAHVKTPTIESADTKWWKVVIVDEAGKVIISKKGQGDIANYETSNGVTVWKNSILVELPKISPPFNVYIVSELQNKRWGYKVLGQ
;
A
#
# COMPACT_ATOMS: atom_id res chain seq x y z
N MET A 1 18.05 -10.90 59.44
CA MET A 1 18.86 -10.02 58.56
C MET A 1 18.42 -10.24 57.13
N ASN A 2 17.68 -9.27 56.59
CA ASN A 2 17.23 -9.17 55.20
C ASN A 2 18.41 -9.08 54.24
N LYS A 3 18.43 -9.86 53.15
CA LYS A 3 19.00 -9.50 51.83
C LYS A 3 18.21 -10.24 50.74
N VAL A 4 17.16 -9.59 50.20
CA VAL A 4 17.14 -8.85 48.92
C VAL A 4 16.85 -9.78 47.74
N VAL A 5 15.60 -9.65 47.27
CA VAL A 5 15.08 -10.07 45.97
C VAL A 5 15.74 -9.21 44.89
N ILE A 6 16.33 -9.84 43.87
CA ILE A 6 16.59 -9.25 42.53
C ILE A 6 16.40 -10.43 41.56
N GLY A 7 15.46 -10.46 40.62
CA GLY A 7 14.75 -9.37 39.98
C GLY A 7 15.04 -9.43 38.49
N LEU A 8 14.04 -9.88 37.72
CA LEU A 8 13.86 -9.73 36.28
C LEU A 8 15.02 -10.16 35.35
N LEU A 9 14.86 -11.33 34.74
CA LEU A 9 15.28 -11.57 33.37
C LEU A 9 14.52 -10.60 32.47
N VAL A 10 15.16 -9.48 32.13
CA VAL A 10 14.71 -8.54 31.10
C VAL A 10 14.79 -9.27 29.77
N SER A 11 13.65 -9.73 29.27
CA SER A 11 13.49 -10.07 27.88
C SER A 11 13.67 -8.78 27.07
N LEU A 12 14.83 -8.64 26.44
CA LEU A 12 15.01 -7.74 25.31
C LEU A 12 14.09 -8.25 24.19
N ILE A 13 12.82 -7.84 24.25
CA ILE A 13 11.97 -7.82 23.07
C ILE A 13 12.64 -6.81 22.15
N LEU A 14 13.34 -7.31 21.15
CA LEU A 14 13.69 -6.55 19.96
C LEU A 14 12.36 -6.11 19.35
N VAL A 15 11.83 -4.99 19.82
CA VAL A 15 10.71 -4.30 19.19
C VAL A 15 11.28 -3.77 17.88
N GLY A 16 11.30 -4.61 16.85
CA GLY A 16 11.40 -4.12 15.48
C GLY A 16 10.29 -3.09 15.33
N CYS A 17 10.62 -1.90 14.85
CA CYS A 17 9.65 -0.84 14.60
C CYS A 17 8.63 -1.33 13.57
N SER A 18 7.58 -2.00 14.04
CA SER A 18 6.49 -2.46 13.20
C SER A 18 5.61 -1.27 12.91
N ASN A 19 5.24 -1.08 11.64
CA ASN A 19 4.26 -0.05 11.27
C ASN A 19 2.83 -0.53 11.48
N LEU A 20 2.62 -1.68 12.14
CA LEU A 20 1.30 -2.24 12.40
C LEU A 20 0.43 -1.26 13.18
N GLY A 21 -0.81 -1.08 12.74
CA GLY A 21 -1.78 -0.17 13.34
C GLY A 21 -1.61 1.31 12.94
N THR A 22 -0.51 1.69 12.30
CA THR A 22 -0.30 3.08 11.85
C THR A 22 -1.34 3.48 10.80
N ILE A 23 -1.79 4.74 10.87
CA ILE A 23 -2.75 5.32 9.93
C ILE A 23 -2.05 6.42 9.13
N ARG A 24 -2.14 6.36 7.80
CA ARG A 24 -1.70 7.43 6.92
C ARG A 24 -2.90 8.11 6.27
N ALA A 25 -2.82 9.44 6.18
CA ALA A 25 -3.68 10.21 5.31
C ALA A 25 -3.17 10.08 3.86
N VAL A 26 -4.05 9.68 2.95
CA VAL A 26 -3.76 9.47 1.53
C VAL A 26 -4.88 10.13 0.72
N ASN A 27 -4.56 11.26 0.09
CA ASN A 27 -5.49 12.01 -0.76
C ASN A 27 -6.85 12.30 -0.08
N GLY A 28 -6.82 12.77 1.17
CA GLY A 28 -8.03 13.04 1.96
C GLY A 28 -8.68 11.81 2.59
N ASN A 29 -8.25 10.60 2.23
CA ASN A 29 -8.68 9.34 2.83
C ASN A 29 -7.70 8.86 3.90
N LYS A 30 -8.08 7.84 4.66
CA LYS A 30 -7.26 7.17 5.67
C LYS A 30 -7.02 5.72 5.30
N VAL A 31 -5.77 5.28 5.43
CA VAL A 31 -5.35 3.88 5.25
C VAL A 31 -4.59 3.44 6.48
N GLN A 32 -5.02 2.33 7.08
CA GLN A 32 -4.39 1.72 8.24
C GLN A 32 -3.57 0.51 7.83
N ASN A 33 -2.35 0.37 8.36
CA ASN A 33 -1.59 -0.86 8.23
C ASN A 33 -2.13 -1.94 9.19
N ILE A 34 -2.54 -3.09 8.65
CA ILE A 34 -3.10 -4.20 9.42
C ILE A 34 -2.25 -5.48 9.34
N GLU A 35 -1.23 -5.50 8.48
CA GLU A 35 -0.26 -6.59 8.41
C GLU A 35 1.06 -6.08 7.83
N ASP A 36 2.12 -6.19 8.63
CA ASP A 36 3.49 -5.80 8.26
C ASP A 36 4.42 -6.99 8.54
N PRO A 37 5.05 -7.59 7.50
CA PRO A 37 5.95 -8.72 7.68
C PRO A 37 7.28 -8.32 8.35
N ASN A 38 7.46 -7.06 8.77
CA ASN A 38 8.67 -6.51 9.38
C ASN A 38 9.91 -6.71 8.49
N ASP A 39 9.74 -6.50 7.18
CA ASP A 39 10.82 -6.62 6.19
C ASP A 39 11.39 -5.24 5.85
N TYR A 40 12.68 -5.04 6.11
CA TYR A 40 13.39 -3.81 5.76
C TYR A 40 13.93 -3.81 4.31
N GLY A 41 14.02 -4.98 3.67
CA GLY A 41 14.54 -5.13 2.31
C GLY A 41 13.47 -4.92 1.24
N SER A 42 12.19 -5.14 1.55
CA SER A 42 11.09 -4.91 0.61
C SER A 42 9.92 -4.25 1.31
N ILE A 43 9.41 -3.19 0.68
CA ILE A 43 8.32 -2.39 1.23
C ILE A 43 7.21 -2.37 0.18
N ALA A 44 6.01 -2.76 0.59
CA ALA A 44 4.82 -2.60 -0.23
C ALA A 44 3.77 -1.80 0.52
N TYR A 45 3.12 -0.84 -0.13
CA TYR A 45 2.07 -0.02 0.47
C TYR A 45 0.99 0.35 -0.53
N VAL A 46 -0.19 0.71 -0.04
CA VAL A 46 -1.31 1.11 -0.89
C VAL A 46 -1.64 2.58 -0.73
N ASP A 47 -2.04 3.19 -1.84
CA ASP A 47 -2.74 4.46 -1.88
C ASP A 47 -4.16 4.26 -2.41
N TYR A 48 -5.14 4.95 -1.80
CA TYR A 48 -6.55 4.91 -2.19
C TYR A 48 -7.01 6.26 -2.74
N PHE A 49 -7.78 6.22 -3.81
CA PHE A 49 -8.37 7.37 -4.46
C PHE A 49 -9.86 7.14 -4.68
N ASP A 50 -10.70 7.83 -3.90
CA ASP A 50 -12.13 7.87 -4.13
C ASP A 50 -12.48 8.72 -5.37
N VAL A 51 -13.65 8.48 -5.94
CA VAL A 51 -14.11 9.11 -7.18
C VAL A 51 -14.19 10.64 -7.07
N GLU A 52 -14.61 11.16 -5.91
CA GLU A 52 -14.79 12.60 -5.71
C GLU A 52 -13.44 13.30 -5.69
N THR A 53 -12.46 12.71 -5.01
CA THR A 53 -11.06 13.15 -5.02
C THR A 53 -10.47 13.13 -6.43
N LEU A 54 -10.71 12.07 -7.21
CA LEU A 54 -10.25 12.01 -8.61
C LEU A 54 -10.86 13.11 -9.47
N LYS A 55 -12.17 13.33 -9.37
CA LYS A 55 -12.87 14.41 -10.09
C LYS A 55 -12.33 15.77 -9.71
N LYS A 56 -12.14 16.02 -8.41
CA LYS A 56 -11.58 17.28 -7.90
C LYS A 56 -10.16 17.51 -8.45
N ASN A 57 -9.33 16.47 -8.49
CA ASN A 57 -7.97 16.56 -9.02
C ASN A 57 -7.97 16.85 -10.52
N GLU A 58 -8.85 16.22 -11.29
CA GLU A 58 -8.98 16.47 -12.74
C GLU A 58 -9.49 17.87 -13.05
N ILE A 59 -10.51 18.35 -12.31
CA ILE A 59 -10.99 19.73 -12.43
C ILE A 59 -9.86 20.72 -12.16
N LYS A 60 -9.09 20.49 -11.10
CA LYS A 60 -7.94 21.35 -10.74
C LYS A 60 -6.84 21.30 -11.80
N ARG A 61 -6.52 20.12 -12.34
CA ARG A 61 -5.53 19.96 -13.42
C ARG A 61 -5.97 20.71 -14.67
N ALA A 62 -7.22 20.53 -15.08
CA ALA A 62 -7.77 21.17 -16.28
C ALA A 62 -7.79 22.70 -16.15
N ASP A 63 -8.18 23.23 -14.99
CA ASP A 63 -8.14 24.66 -14.68
C ASP A 63 -6.71 25.23 -14.82
N LEU A 64 -5.71 24.56 -14.23
CA LEU A 64 -4.31 24.96 -14.33
C LEU A 64 -3.76 24.87 -15.77
N ALA A 65 -4.31 23.97 -16.58
CA ALA A 65 -3.94 23.78 -17.99
C ALA A 65 -4.74 24.68 -18.96
N PHE A 66 -5.72 25.44 -18.46
CA PHE A 66 -6.70 26.18 -19.29
C PHE A 66 -7.48 25.27 -20.26
N GLU A 67 -7.80 24.06 -19.82
CA GLU A 67 -8.51 23.03 -20.56
C GLU A 67 -9.88 22.71 -19.95
N LYS A 68 -10.72 21.97 -20.69
CA LYS A 68 -11.94 21.39 -20.14
C LYS A 68 -11.61 20.08 -19.43
N ALA A 69 -12.12 19.93 -18.20
CA ALA A 69 -11.96 18.70 -17.42
C ALA A 69 -12.55 17.49 -18.14
N ASN A 70 -11.77 16.42 -18.25
CA ASN A 70 -12.19 15.15 -18.82
C ASN A 70 -12.56 14.16 -17.71
N ILE A 71 -13.83 14.18 -17.31
CA ILE A 71 -14.35 13.35 -16.22
C ILE A 71 -14.77 11.95 -16.71
N SER A 72 -14.91 11.72 -18.03
CA SER A 72 -15.39 10.43 -18.55
C SER A 72 -14.38 9.30 -18.37
N ASP A 73 -13.09 9.63 -18.30
CA ASP A 73 -12.01 8.65 -18.16
C ASP A 73 -11.74 8.28 -16.69
N ILE A 74 -12.46 8.91 -15.74
CA ILE A 74 -12.30 8.63 -14.32
C ILE A 74 -13.02 7.33 -13.96
N PRO A 75 -12.34 6.37 -13.29
CA PRO A 75 -12.95 5.13 -12.86
C PRO A 75 -14.19 5.35 -12.00
N LYS A 76 -15.26 4.61 -12.31
CA LYS A 76 -16.60 4.81 -11.73
C LYS A 76 -16.65 4.70 -10.21
N TYR A 77 -15.79 3.89 -9.61
CA TYR A 77 -15.75 3.64 -8.15
C TYR A 77 -14.36 3.94 -7.53
N GLY A 78 -13.50 4.65 -8.25
CA GLY A 78 -12.15 4.97 -7.81
C GLY A 78 -11.17 3.81 -8.05
N TYR A 79 -9.99 3.92 -7.46
CA TYR A 79 -8.95 2.90 -7.60
C TYR A 79 -8.04 2.83 -6.36
N VAL A 80 -7.32 1.72 -6.27
CA VAL A 80 -6.17 1.55 -5.38
C VAL A 80 -4.90 1.44 -6.23
N ILE A 81 -3.81 2.07 -5.78
CA ILE A 81 -2.47 1.82 -6.32
C ILE A 81 -1.68 1.07 -5.26
N ALA A 82 -1.23 -0.13 -5.60
CA ALA A 82 -0.24 -0.85 -4.80
C ALA A 82 1.15 -0.46 -5.29
N HIS A 83 1.98 0.06 -4.40
CA HIS A 83 3.37 0.40 -4.64
C HIS A 83 4.26 -0.68 -4.05
N VAL A 84 5.31 -1.05 -4.78
CA VAL A 84 6.34 -1.99 -4.33
C VAL A 84 7.70 -1.33 -4.46
N LYS A 85 8.56 -1.54 -3.47
CA LYS A 85 9.95 -1.07 -3.44
C LYS A 85 10.84 -2.22 -3.01
N THR A 86 11.87 -2.52 -3.79
CA THR A 86 12.78 -3.64 -3.55
C THR A 86 14.22 -3.30 -3.95
N PRO A 87 15.23 -4.10 -3.54
CA PRO A 87 16.63 -3.79 -3.80
C PRO A 87 17.10 -4.10 -5.23
N THR A 88 16.33 -4.90 -5.99
CA THR A 88 16.71 -5.31 -7.35
C THR A 88 15.59 -5.03 -8.35
N ILE A 89 15.97 -4.78 -9.60
CA ILE A 89 15.01 -4.55 -10.70
C ILE A 89 14.05 -5.73 -10.86
N GLU A 90 14.57 -6.96 -10.79
CA GLU A 90 13.79 -8.19 -10.98
C GLU A 90 12.77 -8.39 -9.85
N SER A 91 13.14 -8.11 -8.60
CA SER A 91 12.19 -8.22 -7.48
C SER A 91 11.12 -7.15 -7.50
N ALA A 92 11.35 -6.02 -8.18
CA ALA A 92 10.37 -4.95 -8.37
C ALA A 92 9.42 -5.21 -9.56
N ASP A 93 9.69 -6.20 -10.40
CA ASP A 93 8.82 -6.57 -11.52
C ASP A 93 7.46 -7.08 -10.99
N THR A 94 6.37 -6.41 -11.38
CA THR A 94 5.03 -6.70 -10.83
C THR A 94 4.49 -8.07 -11.23
N LYS A 95 5.12 -8.81 -12.15
CA LYS A 95 4.76 -10.21 -12.43
C LYS A 95 4.85 -11.11 -11.19
N TRP A 96 5.68 -10.73 -10.21
CA TRP A 96 5.84 -11.43 -8.93
C TRP A 96 4.86 -10.97 -7.84
N TRP A 97 4.00 -10.00 -8.16
CA TRP A 97 3.16 -9.32 -7.19
C TRP A 97 1.69 -9.44 -7.54
N LYS A 98 0.85 -9.47 -6.51
CA LYS A 98 -0.59 -9.58 -6.64
C LYS A 98 -1.28 -8.69 -5.61
N VAL A 99 -2.33 -8.01 -6.04
CA VAL A 99 -3.20 -7.22 -5.16
C VAL A 99 -4.51 -7.97 -4.97
N VAL A 100 -4.92 -8.16 -3.73
CA VAL A 100 -6.19 -8.81 -3.37
C VAL A 100 -6.99 -7.83 -2.52
N ILE A 101 -8.23 -7.53 -2.94
CA ILE A 101 -9.15 -6.69 -2.18
C ILE A 101 -10.26 -7.56 -1.63
N VAL A 102 -10.56 -7.35 -0.36
CA VAL A 102 -11.44 -8.18 0.46
C VAL A 102 -12.41 -7.26 1.19
N ASP A 103 -13.68 -7.63 1.27
CA ASP A 103 -14.63 -6.91 2.14
C ASP A 103 -14.33 -7.13 3.63
N GLU A 104 -15.09 -6.45 4.49
CA GLU A 104 -14.96 -6.60 5.94
C GLU A 104 -15.31 -8.01 6.45
N ALA A 105 -16.09 -8.78 5.69
CA ALA A 105 -16.45 -10.15 6.04
C ALA A 105 -15.37 -11.18 5.62
N GLY A 106 -14.30 -10.73 4.93
CA GLY A 106 -13.24 -11.61 4.46
C GLY A 106 -13.48 -12.23 3.09
N LYS A 107 -14.52 -11.81 2.36
CA LYS A 107 -14.78 -12.28 0.99
C LYS A 107 -13.92 -11.51 -0.01
N VAL A 108 -13.21 -12.25 -0.86
CA VAL A 108 -12.43 -11.66 -1.96
C VAL A 108 -13.37 -11.03 -2.99
N ILE A 109 -13.15 -9.75 -3.26
CA ILE A 109 -13.89 -8.96 -4.25
C ILE A 109 -13.14 -8.90 -5.58
N ILE A 110 -11.84 -8.64 -5.53
CA ILE A 110 -10.97 -8.63 -6.71
C ILE A 110 -9.59 -9.16 -6.36
N SER A 111 -8.97 -9.86 -7.31
CA SER A 111 -7.60 -10.33 -7.25
C SER A 111 -6.94 -10.01 -8.58
N LYS A 112 -5.94 -9.12 -8.56
CA LYS A 112 -5.23 -8.66 -9.75
C LYS A 112 -3.74 -8.99 -9.62
N LYS A 113 -3.25 -9.87 -10.50
CA LYS A 113 -1.82 -10.10 -10.67
C LYS A 113 -1.21 -8.96 -11.48
N GLY A 114 -0.02 -8.50 -11.10
CA GLY A 114 0.74 -7.56 -11.91
C GLY A 114 1.17 -8.18 -13.24
N GLN A 115 1.59 -7.33 -14.17
CA GLN A 115 2.12 -7.75 -15.46
C GLN A 115 3.61 -7.43 -15.52
N GLY A 116 4.36 -8.18 -16.34
CA GLY A 116 5.78 -7.88 -16.55
C GLY A 116 5.96 -6.43 -16.99
N ASP A 117 6.68 -5.64 -16.20
CA ASP A 117 6.97 -4.24 -16.52
C ASP A 117 8.32 -3.82 -15.95
N ILE A 118 8.97 -2.87 -16.64
CA ILE A 118 10.28 -2.36 -16.27
C ILE A 118 10.13 -1.47 -15.04
N ALA A 119 10.68 -1.92 -13.92
CA ALA A 119 10.68 -1.12 -12.70
C ALA A 119 11.48 0.18 -12.88
N ASN A 120 10.95 1.26 -12.31
CA ASN A 120 11.69 2.51 -12.16
C ASN A 120 12.62 2.40 -10.95
N TYR A 121 13.53 3.35 -10.76
CA TYR A 121 14.42 3.37 -9.60
C TYR A 121 14.56 4.78 -9.01
N GLU A 122 15.03 4.82 -7.78
CA GLU A 122 15.49 6.03 -7.12
C GLU A 122 16.83 5.74 -6.43
N THR A 123 17.80 6.63 -6.60
CA THR A 123 19.09 6.55 -5.91
C THR A 123 19.17 7.68 -4.89
N SER A 124 19.33 7.33 -3.63
CA SER A 124 19.51 8.28 -2.53
C SER A 124 20.68 7.84 -1.67
N ASN A 125 21.61 8.75 -1.37
CA ASN A 125 22.80 8.48 -0.56
C ASN A 125 23.60 7.25 -1.04
N GLY A 126 23.70 7.04 -2.35
CA GLY A 126 24.41 5.89 -2.95
C GLY A 126 23.65 4.56 -2.90
N VAL A 127 22.43 4.54 -2.36
CA VAL A 127 21.55 3.35 -2.33
C VAL A 127 20.50 3.47 -3.41
N THR A 128 20.45 2.49 -4.31
CA THR A 128 19.41 2.39 -5.35
C THR A 128 18.29 1.48 -4.88
N VAL A 129 17.05 1.97 -4.97
CA VAL A 129 15.84 1.19 -4.72
C VAL A 129 15.01 1.15 -5.99
N TRP A 130 14.57 -0.04 -6.37
CA TRP A 130 13.70 -0.27 -7.52
C TRP A 130 12.24 -0.26 -7.09
N LYS A 131 11.40 0.43 -7.86
CA LYS A 131 10.00 0.67 -7.56
C LYS A 131 9.10 0.38 -8.74
N ASN A 132 7.93 -0.17 -8.46
CA ASN A 132 6.87 -0.37 -9.45
C ASN A 132 5.49 -0.23 -8.78
N SER A 133 4.43 -0.24 -9.57
CA SER A 133 3.07 -0.15 -9.07
C SER A 133 2.05 -0.96 -9.86
N ILE A 134 0.98 -1.35 -9.18
CA ILE A 134 -0.18 -2.01 -9.78
C ILE A 134 -1.40 -1.16 -9.49
N LEU A 135 -2.04 -0.64 -10.56
CA LEU A 135 -3.32 0.06 -10.45
C LEU A 135 -4.47 -0.95 -10.48
N VAL A 136 -5.38 -0.84 -9.52
CA VAL A 136 -6.59 -1.66 -9.41
C VAL A 136 -7.82 -0.76 -9.37
N GLU A 137 -8.55 -0.68 -10.48
CA GLU A 137 -9.87 -0.03 -10.49
C GLU A 137 -10.83 -0.79 -9.59
N LEU A 138 -11.59 -0.06 -8.80
CA LEU A 138 -12.51 -0.66 -7.84
C LEU A 138 -13.84 -1.02 -8.51
N PRO A 139 -14.45 -2.17 -8.15
CA PRO A 139 -15.85 -2.42 -8.42
C PRO A 139 -16.72 -1.59 -7.47
N LYS A 140 -18.04 -1.82 -7.47
CA LYS A 140 -18.97 -1.16 -6.54
C LYS A 140 -18.71 -1.65 -5.10
N ILE A 141 -17.77 -1.01 -4.42
CA ILE A 141 -17.39 -1.20 -3.03
C ILE A 141 -17.19 0.18 -2.39
N SER A 142 -17.43 0.30 -1.10
CA SER A 142 -17.13 1.51 -0.33
C SER A 142 -16.31 1.12 0.89
N PRO A 143 -15.39 1.99 1.36
CA PRO A 143 -14.72 1.78 2.63
C PRO A 143 -15.73 1.55 3.78
N PRO A 144 -15.39 0.71 4.78
CA PRO A 144 -14.10 0.05 4.95
C PRO A 144 -13.92 -1.21 4.08
N PHE A 145 -12.69 -1.47 3.65
CA PHE A 145 -12.31 -2.75 3.04
C PHE A 145 -10.81 -3.01 3.23
N ASN A 146 -10.39 -4.25 3.03
CA ASN A 146 -9.00 -4.67 3.20
C ASN A 146 -8.32 -4.85 1.83
N VAL A 147 -7.05 -4.49 1.76
CA VAL A 147 -6.19 -4.69 0.60
C VAL A 147 -4.94 -5.42 1.05
N TYR A 148 -4.63 -6.53 0.37
CA TYR A 148 -3.40 -7.28 0.57
C TYR A 148 -2.53 -7.18 -0.67
N ILE A 149 -1.26 -6.82 -0.47
CA ILE A 149 -0.22 -6.91 -1.50
C ILE A 149 0.59 -8.16 -1.21
N VAL A 150 0.62 -9.11 -2.14
CA VAL A 150 1.28 -10.41 -1.98
C VAL A 150 2.48 -10.47 -2.91
N SER A 151 3.65 -10.84 -2.38
CA SER A 151 4.84 -11.19 -3.14
C SER A 151 4.93 -12.71 -3.26
N GLU A 152 4.78 -13.24 -4.46
CA GLU A 152 4.94 -14.67 -4.76
C GLU A 152 6.42 -15.07 -4.74
N LEU A 153 7.32 -14.14 -5.07
CA LEU A 153 8.77 -14.36 -5.01
C LEU A 153 9.27 -14.55 -3.56
N GLN A 154 8.72 -13.78 -2.62
CA GLN A 154 9.18 -13.77 -1.22
C GLN A 154 8.31 -14.63 -0.29
N ASN A 155 7.16 -15.12 -0.78
CA ASN A 155 6.12 -15.74 0.05
C ASN A 155 5.70 -14.86 1.24
N LYS A 156 5.51 -13.56 0.98
CA LYS A 156 5.13 -12.55 1.97
C LYS A 156 3.93 -11.75 1.51
N ARG A 157 3.25 -11.09 2.46
CA ARG A 157 2.22 -10.11 2.15
C ARG A 157 2.22 -8.94 3.12
N TRP A 158 1.67 -7.83 2.65
CA TRP A 158 1.39 -6.62 3.41
C TRP A 158 -0.12 -6.38 3.38
N GLY A 159 -0.68 -5.93 4.49
CA GLY A 159 -2.12 -5.76 4.65
C GLY A 159 -2.49 -4.35 5.06
N TYR A 160 -3.52 -3.81 4.42
CA TYR A 160 -4.00 -2.46 4.64
C TYR A 160 -5.51 -2.42 4.75
N LYS A 161 -6.05 -1.70 5.74
CA LYS A 161 -7.48 -1.38 5.82
C LYS A 161 -7.70 0.03 5.28
N VAL A 162 -8.45 0.15 4.19
CA VAL A 162 -8.91 1.44 3.66
C VAL A 162 -10.12 1.86 4.47
N LEU A 163 -10.06 3.04 5.09
CA LEU A 163 -11.11 3.56 5.98
C LEU A 163 -12.00 4.61 5.29
N GLY A 164 -11.55 5.20 4.18
CA GLY A 164 -12.21 6.36 3.58
C GLY A 164 -11.85 7.66 4.27
N GLN A 165 -12.63 8.72 4.01
CA GLN A 165 -12.42 10.06 4.60
C GLN A 165 -12.80 10.10 6.08
#